data_AF-A0A7V5NVE4-F1
#
_entry.id   AF-A0A7V5NVE4-F1
#
_cell.length_a   1.000
_cell.length_b   1.000
_cell.length_c   1.000
_cell.angle_alpha   90.00
_cell.angle_beta   90.00
_cell.angle_gamma   90.00
#
_symmetry.space_group_name_H-M   'P 1'
#
loop_
_entity.id
_entity.type
_entity.pdbx_description
1 polymer ?
#
loop_
_entity_poly.entity_id
_entity_poly.type
_entity_poly.pdbx_seq_one_letter_code
_entity_poly.pdbx_strand_id
1 'polypeptide(L)' 'KTKDYLRKHNIRFKDIDIGRDQAAARDMVHRTGQQGVPVIMINNHPIVGFDKNKIDRLLGIQDRS' A
#
# COMPACT_ATOMS: atom_id res chain seq x y z
N LYS A 1 9.37 5.62 -1.89
CA LYS A 1 9.69 4.16 -1.90
C LYS A 1 8.55 3.31 -2.46
N THR A 2 7.42 3.12 -1.77
CA THR A 2 6.32 2.26 -2.29
C THR A 2 5.79 2.72 -3.64
N LYS A 3 5.43 4.00 -3.78
CA LYS A 3 4.90 4.56 -5.04
C LYS A 3 5.88 4.35 -6.19
N ASP A 4 7.15 4.61 -5.96
CA ASP A 4 8.22 4.46 -6.96
C ASP A 4 8.40 2.99 -7.37
N TYR A 5 8.33 2.08 -6.40
CA TYR A 5 8.37 0.64 -6.65
C TYR A 5 7.20 0.20 -7.53
N LEU A 6 5.97 0.59 -7.18
CA LEU A 6 4.78 0.26 -7.98
C LEU A 6 4.87 0.85 -9.39
N ARG A 7 5.35 2.10 -9.55
CA ARG A 7 5.59 2.72 -10.86
C ARG A 7 6.61 1.94 -11.69
N LYS A 8 7.73 1.51 -11.09
CA LYS A 8 8.76 0.72 -11.78
C LYS A 8 8.20 -0.58 -12.37
N HIS A 9 7.25 -1.20 -11.67
CA HIS A 9 6.57 -2.42 -12.12
C HIS A 9 5.29 -2.15 -12.93
N ASN A 10 5.04 -0.90 -13.35
CA ASN A 10 3.84 -0.48 -14.09
C ASN A 10 2.52 -0.84 -13.40
N ILE A 11 2.53 -0.93 -12.06
CA ILE A 11 1.33 -1.19 -11.26
C ILE A 11 0.57 0.12 -11.07
N ARG A 12 -0.71 0.12 -11.46
CA ARG A 12 -1.61 1.23 -11.18
C ARG A 12 -1.99 1.24 -9.70
N PHE A 13 -1.99 2.41 -9.09
CA PHE A 13 -2.42 2.59 -7.70
C PHE A 13 -3.10 3.94 -7.53
N LYS A 14 -3.95 4.04 -6.50
CA LYS A 14 -4.49 5.30 -6.01
C LYS A 14 -3.64 5.79 -4.85
N ASP A 15 -3.30 7.07 -4.86
CA ASP A 15 -2.65 7.75 -3.76
C ASP A 15 -3.69 8.51 -2.94
N ILE A 16 -3.73 8.25 -1.64
CA ILE A 16 -4.69 8.88 -0.72
C ILE A 16 -3.90 9.58 0.37
N ASP A 17 -3.99 10.91 0.41
CA ASP A 17 -3.42 11.73 1.46
C ASP A 17 -4.40 11.84 2.64
N ILE A 18 -4.23 10.96 3.62
CA ILE A 18 -5.08 10.94 4.82
C ILE A 18 -4.86 12.15 5.75
N GLY A 19 -3.77 12.91 5.57
CA GLY A 19 -3.56 14.16 6.30
C GLY A 19 -4.55 15.25 5.88
N ARG A 20 -5.13 15.10 4.68
CA ARG A 20 -6.13 16.02 4.12
C ARG A 20 -7.54 15.44 4.10
N ASP A 21 -7.67 14.13 4.24
CA ASP A 21 -8.94 13.40 4.26
C ASP A 21 -9.11 12.60 5.56
N GLN A 22 -9.82 13.20 6.52
CA GLN A 22 -10.10 12.56 7.81
C GLN A 22 -10.99 11.32 7.69
N ALA A 23 -11.85 11.24 6.67
CA ALA A 23 -12.68 10.06 6.47
C ALA A 23 -11.83 8.89 6.00
N ALA A 24 -10.89 9.12 5.08
CA ALA A 24 -9.90 8.13 4.66
C ALA A 24 -8.97 7.73 5.82
N ALA A 25 -8.59 8.66 6.69
CA ALA A 25 -7.81 8.33 7.90
C ALA A 25 -8.58 7.36 8.82
N ARG A 26 -9.87 7.63 9.09
CA ARG A 26 -10.72 6.76 9.90
C ARG A 26 -10.93 5.39 9.28
N ASP A 27 -11.19 5.32 7.97
CA ASP A 27 -11.32 4.04 7.26
C ASP A 27 -10.03 3.21 7.34
N MET A 28 -8.87 3.86 7.14
CA MET A 28 -7.57 3.21 7.26
C MET A 28 -7.35 2.63 8.66
N VAL A 29 -7.60 3.41 9.71
CA VAL A 29 -7.50 2.93 11.11
C VAL A 29 -8.46 1.78 11.37
N HIS A 30 -9.72 1.88 10.92
CA HIS A 30 -10.71 0.84 11.13
C HIS A 30 -10.32 -0.48 10.46
N ARG A 31 -9.81 -0.42 9.23
CA ARG A 31 -9.44 -1.61 8.43
C ARG A 31 -8.12 -2.25 8.84
N THR A 32 -7.22 -1.50 9.45
CA THR A 32 -5.83 -1.95 9.68
C THR A 32 -5.38 -1.91 11.13
N GLY A 33 -6.12 -1.24 12.00
CA GLY A 33 -5.72 -0.91 13.38
C GLY A 33 -4.57 0.10 13.46
N GLN A 34 -4.05 0.58 12.33
CA GLN A 34 -2.90 1.49 12.31
C GLN A 34 -3.30 2.96 12.23
N GLN A 35 -2.55 3.79 12.94
CA GLN A 35 -2.74 5.24 12.94
C GLN A 35 -1.69 5.97 12.09
N GLY A 36 -0.58 5.31 11.74
CA GLY A 36 0.54 5.88 11.00
C GLY A 36 0.60 5.45 9.53
N VAL A 37 1.34 6.22 8.72
CA VAL A 37 1.64 5.93 7.31
C VAL A 37 3.08 5.44 7.14
N PRO A 38 3.42 4.72 6.05
CA PRO A 38 2.55 4.29 4.97
C PRO A 38 1.78 2.99 5.26
N VAL A 39 0.54 2.93 4.79
CA VAL A 39 -0.29 1.71 4.72
C VAL A 39 -0.63 1.46 3.27
N ILE A 40 -0.44 0.22 2.81
CA ILE A 40 -0.67 -0.20 1.43
C ILE A 40 -1.81 -1.21 1.43
N MET A 41 -2.85 -0.94 0.64
CA MET A 41 -3.97 -1.88 0.46
C MET A 41 -3.82 -2.60 -0.88
N ILE A 42 -3.65 -3.92 -0.85
CA ILE A 42 -3.58 -4.77 -2.04
C ILE A 42 -4.62 -5.88 -1.89
N ASN A 43 -5.62 -5.95 -2.78
CA ASN A 43 -6.69 -6.96 -2.72
C ASN A 43 -7.31 -7.10 -1.32
N ASN A 44 -7.69 -5.98 -0.71
CA ASN A 44 -8.18 -5.88 0.68
C ASN A 44 -7.21 -6.30 1.80
N HIS A 45 -5.96 -6.67 1.49
CA HIS A 45 -4.93 -6.98 2.47
C HIS A 45 -4.13 -5.73 2.83
N PRO A 46 -4.10 -5.33 4.11
CA PRO A 46 -3.26 -4.23 4.56
C PRO A 46 -1.80 -4.68 4.74
N ILE A 47 -0.88 -3.88 4.20
CA ILE A 47 0.56 -3.98 4.46
C ILE A 47 0.99 -2.69 5.14
N VAL A 48 1.56 -2.82 6.33
CA VAL A 48 2.11 -1.69 7.10
C VAL A 48 3.56 -1.48 6.66
N GLY A 49 3.93 -0.24 6.33
CA GLY A 49 5.27 0.08 5.84
C GLY A 49 5.51 -0.39 4.40
N PHE A 50 6.79 -0.57 4.05
CA PHE A 50 7.21 -1.13 2.76
C PHE A 50 7.80 -2.52 2.97
N ASP A 51 7.07 -3.55 2.53
CA ASP A 51 7.50 -4.95 2.57
C ASP A 51 7.52 -5.49 1.13
N LYS A 52 8.70 -5.49 0.50
CA LYS A 52 8.88 -5.90 -0.91
C LYS A 52 8.34 -7.32 -1.13
N ASN A 53 8.68 -8.26 -0.25
CA ASN A 53 8.33 -9.67 -0.43
C ASN A 53 6.81 -9.89 -0.38
N LYS A 54 6.12 -9.24 0.56
CA LYS A 54 4.64 -9.31 0.61
C LYS A 54 4.00 -8.64 -0.59
N ILE A 55 4.50 -7.46 -0.99
CA ILE A 55 4.01 -6.73 -2.16
C ILE A 55 4.16 -7.60 -3.42
N ASP A 56 5.33 -8.20 -3.62
CA ASP A 56 5.62 -9.03 -4.79
C ASP A 56 4.71 -10.25 -4.84
N ARG A 57 4.55 -10.93 -3.70
CA ARG A 57 3.64 -12.08 -3.59
C ARG A 57 2.20 -11.71 -3.90
N LEU A 58 1.72 -10.58 -3.38
CA LEU A 58 0.32 -10.16 -3.53
C LEU A 58 0.00 -9.56 -4.91
N LEU A 59 1.00 -9.01 -5.60
CA LEU A 59 0.87 -8.44 -6.94
C LEU A 59 1.37 -9.38 -8.06
N GLY A 60 1.90 -10.55 -7.71
CA GLY A 60 2.46 -11.49 -8.69
C GLY A 60 3.71 -10.96 -9.39
N ILE A 61 4.48 -10.08 -8.75
CA ILE A 61 5.73 -9.58 -9.32
C ILE A 61 6.76 -10.70 -9.20
N GLN A 62 7.08 -11.32 -10.33
CA GLN A 62 8.17 -12.29 -10.43
C GLN A 62 9.39 -11.55 -10.97
N ASP A 63 10.37 -11.28 -10.10
CA ASP A 63 11.71 -10.91 -10.55
C ASP A 63 12.31 -12.19 -11.18
N ARG A 64 12.11 -12.36 -12.49
CA ARG A 64 12.82 -13.38 -13.26
C ARG A 64 14.26 -12.88 -13.41
N SER A 65 15.07 -13.19 -12.40
CA SER A 65 16.53 -13.10 -12.49
C SER A 65 17.04 -14.25 -13.34
#